data_AF-A0A8H9ZAC0-F1
#
_entry.id   AF-A0A8H9ZAC0-F1
#
_cell.length_a   1.000
_cell.length_b   1.000
_cell.length_c   1.000
_cell.angle_alpha   90.00
_cell.angle_beta   90.00
_cell.angle_gamma   90.00
#
_symmetry.space_group_name_H-M   'P 1'
#
loop_
_entity.id
_entity.type
_entity.pdbx_description
1 polymer ?
#
loop_
_entity_poly.entity_id
_entity_poly.type
_entity_poly.pdbx_seq_one_letter_code
_entity_poly.pdbx_strand_id
1 'polypeptide(L)'
;MLRHNLPALLALSLMLSLTGCNGLPSSNATDSAPLGPVRPDSEARTTWITQILAQDPLASQDRQPPPRQSNAQIVDTLRQKRDLKLPDAYWAQWQRNLDTFDAEASRHKEAQRARYIATFSDQLKRVDDTTLQRLASAPDTLDAATRDAWKQRLIERYSRYIIDSEVGRDILDAHLRRMALMDRQFGVCDLDSHCWDRTPKP
;
A
#
# COMPACT_ATOMS: atom_id res chain seq x y z
N MET A 1 3.97 -11.79 1.46
CA MET A 1 3.29 -10.50 1.74
C MET A 1 4.27 -9.32 1.89
N LEU A 2 5.48 -9.51 2.42
CA LEU A 2 6.50 -8.46 2.66
C LEU A 2 7.01 -7.64 1.45
N ARG A 3 6.84 -8.12 0.21
CA ARG A 3 7.52 -7.53 -0.97
C ARG A 3 6.80 -6.32 -1.59
N HIS A 4 5.55 -6.04 -1.25
CA HIS A 4 4.75 -5.02 -1.96
C HIS A 4 4.89 -3.59 -1.42
N ASN A 5 5.47 -3.44 -0.23
CA ASN A 5 5.76 -2.16 0.42
C ASN A 5 7.26 -1.92 0.53
N LEU A 6 8.09 -2.69 -0.19
CA LEU A 6 9.55 -2.59 -0.16
C LEU A 6 10.10 -1.16 -0.25
N PRO A 7 9.66 -0.27 -1.17
CA PRO A 7 10.18 1.10 -1.20
C PRO A 7 9.79 1.91 0.04
N ALA A 8 8.57 1.70 0.58
CA ALA A 8 8.13 2.37 1.79
C ALA A 8 8.87 1.85 3.03
N LEU A 9 9.08 0.53 3.11
CA LEU A 9 9.83 -0.14 4.17
C LEU A 9 11.31 0.20 4.13
N LEU A 10 11.93 0.32 2.95
CA LEU A 10 13.34 0.71 2.77
C LEU A 10 13.56 2.18 3.14
N ALA A 11 12.65 3.08 2.73
CA ALA A 11 12.72 4.47 3.15
C ALA A 11 12.53 4.62 4.67
N LEU A 12 11.57 3.90 5.24
CA LEU A 12 11.32 3.91 6.69
C LEU A 12 12.50 3.31 7.47
N SER A 13 13.07 2.18 7.01
CA SER A 13 14.21 1.54 7.66
C SER A 13 15.48 2.37 7.58
N LEU A 14 15.76 3.02 6.44
CA LEU A 14 16.86 3.96 6.30
C LEU A 14 16.71 5.14 7.29
N MET A 15 15.50 5.69 7.41
CA MET A 15 15.20 6.79 8.33
C MET A 15 15.31 6.42 9.81
N LEU A 16 14.96 5.18 10.16
CA LEU A 16 15.08 4.61 11.52
C LEU A 16 16.53 4.21 11.86
N SER A 17 17.33 3.83 10.88
CA SER A 17 18.75 3.48 11.09
C SER A 17 19.66 4.69 11.31
N LEU A 18 19.24 5.88 10.86
CA LEU A 18 19.93 7.16 11.09
C LEU A 18 19.66 7.75 12.48
N THR A 19 18.74 7.18 13.26
CA THR A 19 18.61 7.44 14.70
C THR A 19 19.41 6.38 15.44
N GLY A 20 20.61 6.72 15.92
CA GLY A 20 21.42 5.81 16.74
C GLY A 20 20.64 5.27 17.95
N CYS A 21 21.13 4.19 18.57
CA CYS A 21 20.48 3.38 19.63
C CYS A 21 19.93 4.09 20.89
N ASN A 22 19.87 5.41 20.94
CA ASN A 22 19.18 6.15 22.00
C ASN A 22 17.71 6.36 21.64
N GLY A 23 16.93 5.30 21.85
CA GLY A 23 15.47 5.34 21.83
C GLY A 23 14.88 5.50 20.43
N LEU A 24 14.10 4.51 20.00
CA LEU A 24 13.00 4.81 19.09
C LEU A 24 12.25 6.00 19.70
N PRO A 25 12.09 7.15 19.02
CA PRO A 25 11.20 8.18 19.52
C PRO A 25 9.86 7.49 19.68
N SER A 26 9.40 7.41 20.93
CA SER A 26 8.06 6.94 21.26
C SER A 26 7.11 7.81 20.46
N SER A 27 6.61 7.28 19.36
CA SER A 27 5.68 7.96 18.48
C SER A 27 4.33 7.99 19.20
N ASN A 28 4.17 8.90 20.13
CA ASN A 28 2.85 9.43 20.37
C ASN A 28 2.48 10.17 19.07
N ALA A 29 1.38 9.78 18.44
CA ALA A 29 0.94 10.22 17.12
C ALA A 29 0.54 11.72 17.03
N THR A 30 1.19 12.59 17.80
CA THR A 30 0.76 13.96 18.08
C THR A 30 1.89 15.01 18.14
N ASP A 31 3.16 14.64 18.00
CA ASP A 31 4.27 15.57 18.35
C ASP A 31 4.76 16.45 17.19
N SER A 32 4.25 16.31 15.97
CA SER A 32 4.52 17.29 14.92
C SER A 32 3.66 18.52 15.16
N ALA A 33 4.29 19.68 15.40
CA ALA A 33 3.57 20.95 15.53
C ALA A 33 2.54 21.12 14.39
N PRO A 34 1.29 21.51 14.68
CA PRO A 34 0.26 21.63 13.66
C PRO A 34 0.71 22.61 12.57
N LEU A 35 0.48 22.24 11.31
CA LEU A 35 0.71 23.16 10.20
C LEU A 35 -0.33 24.28 10.23
N GLY A 36 0.05 25.44 9.72
CA GLY A 36 -0.83 26.60 9.63
C GLY A 36 -2.05 26.39 8.71
N PRO A 37 -2.84 27.45 8.47
CA PRO A 37 -3.94 27.39 7.51
C PRO A 37 -3.40 27.11 6.10
N VAL A 38 -4.28 26.62 5.24
CA VAL A 38 -3.99 26.51 3.80
C VAL A 38 -3.67 27.89 3.25
N ARG A 39 -2.57 27.99 2.50
CA ARG A 39 -2.16 29.24 1.85
C ARG A 39 -2.71 29.30 0.42
N PRO A 40 -2.95 30.49 -0.14
CA PRO A 40 -3.40 30.64 -1.51
C PRO A 40 -2.48 29.94 -2.50
N ASP A 41 -3.06 29.38 -3.56
CA ASP A 41 -2.29 28.80 -4.66
C ASP A 41 -1.65 29.92 -5.50
N SER A 42 -0.44 29.66 -6.00
CA SER A 42 0.27 30.47 -6.99
C SER A 42 0.97 29.55 -7.98
N GLU A 43 1.39 30.08 -9.13
CA GLU A 43 2.14 29.30 -10.13
C GLU A 43 3.43 28.70 -9.55
N ALA A 44 4.17 29.52 -8.78
CA ALA A 44 5.38 29.08 -8.09
C ALA A 44 5.10 27.95 -7.08
N ARG A 45 4.06 28.10 -6.24
CA ARG A 45 3.68 27.08 -5.26
C ARG A 45 3.25 25.77 -5.93
N THR A 46 2.47 25.86 -7.01
CA THR A 46 2.05 24.69 -7.80
C THR A 46 3.25 23.95 -8.38
N THR A 47 4.23 24.70 -8.88
CA THR A 47 5.48 24.14 -9.43
C THR A 47 6.28 23.41 -8.34
N TRP A 48 6.51 24.03 -7.18
CA TRP A 48 7.24 23.41 -6.08
C TRP A 48 6.53 22.17 -5.53
N ILE A 49 5.21 22.22 -5.34
CA ILE A 49 4.43 21.06 -4.89
C ILE A 49 4.58 19.90 -5.88
N THR A 50 4.43 20.16 -7.18
CA THR A 50 4.58 19.14 -8.22
C THR A 50 5.96 18.52 -8.21
N GLN A 51 7.01 19.34 -8.08
CA GLN A 51 8.39 18.88 -7.99
C GLN A 51 8.65 18.00 -6.76
N ILE A 52 8.11 18.38 -5.60
CA ILE A 52 8.24 17.60 -4.36
C ILE A 52 7.52 16.25 -4.49
N LEU A 53 6.30 16.23 -5.03
CA LEU A 53 5.54 14.99 -5.25
C LEU A 53 6.24 14.05 -6.25
N ALA A 54 6.90 14.58 -7.28
CA ALA A 54 7.64 13.77 -8.25
C ALA A 54 8.86 13.07 -7.64
N GLN A 55 9.46 13.63 -6.58
CA GLN A 55 10.60 13.04 -5.87
C GLN A 55 10.20 11.99 -4.82
N ASP A 56 8.92 11.94 -4.44
CA ASP A 56 8.43 11.02 -3.43
C ASP A 56 8.14 9.62 -4.05
N PRO A 57 8.72 8.53 -3.52
CA PRO A 57 8.55 7.18 -4.07
C PRO A 57 7.11 6.65 -4.11
N LEU A 58 6.22 7.18 -3.27
CA LEU A 58 4.81 6.79 -3.23
C LEU A 58 3.92 7.73 -4.05
N ALA A 59 4.28 9.00 -4.19
CA ALA A 59 3.52 9.97 -4.98
C ALA A 59 3.94 10.03 -6.46
N SER A 60 5.17 9.65 -6.80
CA SER A 60 5.68 9.65 -8.17
C SER A 60 4.86 8.74 -9.09
N GLN A 61 4.72 9.16 -10.36
CA GLN A 61 3.99 8.44 -11.41
C GLN A 61 4.80 7.27 -11.99
N ASP A 62 6.13 7.26 -11.81
CA ASP A 62 7.03 6.27 -12.42
C ASP A 62 7.11 4.94 -11.65
N ARG A 63 6.19 4.71 -10.70
CA ARG A 63 6.20 3.52 -9.87
C ARG A 63 5.76 2.28 -10.66
N GLN A 64 6.71 1.39 -10.93
CA GLN A 64 6.39 0.07 -11.48
C GLN A 64 6.02 -0.92 -10.36
N PRO A 65 4.91 -1.68 -10.49
CA PRO A 65 4.65 -2.81 -9.61
C PRO A 65 5.70 -3.90 -9.83
N PRO A 66 6.08 -4.65 -8.77
CA PRO A 66 7.02 -5.74 -8.93
C PRO A 66 6.44 -6.81 -9.86
N PRO A 67 7.27 -7.49 -10.67
CA PRO A 67 6.83 -8.60 -11.51
C PRO A 67 6.26 -9.71 -10.62
N ARG A 68 5.14 -10.31 -11.06
CA ARG A 68 4.51 -11.45 -10.40
C ARG A 68 4.07 -12.48 -11.43
N GLN A 69 3.98 -13.73 -10.99
CA GLN A 69 3.41 -14.83 -11.77
C GLN A 69 1.95 -14.53 -12.14
N SER A 70 1.53 -14.93 -13.34
CA SER A 70 0.14 -14.74 -13.76
C SER A 70 -0.80 -15.70 -13.02
N ASN A 71 -2.07 -15.33 -12.88
CA ASN A 71 -3.06 -16.18 -12.24
C ASN A 71 -3.28 -17.49 -13.00
N ALA A 72 -3.17 -17.48 -14.34
CA ALA A 72 -3.20 -18.70 -15.15
C ALA A 72 -2.08 -19.66 -14.73
N GLN A 73 -0.84 -19.17 -14.64
CA GLN A 73 0.30 -19.99 -14.22
C GLN A 73 0.13 -20.53 -12.77
N ILE A 74 -0.47 -19.74 -11.88
CA ILE A 74 -0.77 -20.17 -10.50
C ILE A 74 -1.77 -21.32 -10.52
N VAL A 75 -2.84 -21.20 -11.31
CA VAL A 75 -3.87 -22.24 -11.45
C VAL A 75 -3.32 -23.51 -12.08
N ASP A 76 -2.49 -23.41 -13.12
CA ASP A 76 -1.85 -24.57 -13.74
C ASP A 76 -0.99 -25.35 -12.74
N THR A 77 -0.21 -24.62 -11.95
CA THR A 77 0.61 -25.22 -10.88
C THR A 77 -0.25 -25.90 -9.83
N LEU A 78 -1.37 -25.29 -9.45
CA LEU A 78 -2.30 -25.86 -8.47
C LEU A 78 -2.99 -27.12 -9.02
N ARG A 79 -3.43 -27.08 -10.29
CA ARG A 79 -4.07 -28.20 -10.98
C ARG A 79 -3.15 -29.42 -11.01
N GLN A 80 -1.88 -29.22 -11.31
CA GLN A 80 -0.86 -30.28 -11.28
C GLN A 80 -0.63 -30.85 -9.88
N LYS A 81 -0.76 -30.04 -8.83
CA LYS A 81 -0.53 -30.46 -7.43
C LYS A 81 -1.70 -31.18 -6.78
N ARG A 82 -2.94 -30.80 -7.12
CA ARG A 82 -4.13 -31.33 -6.43
C ARG A 82 -4.56 -32.71 -6.92
N ASP A 83 -4.15 -33.15 -8.11
CA ASP A 83 -4.53 -34.44 -8.73
C ASP A 83 -6.04 -34.76 -8.62
N LEU A 84 -6.89 -33.72 -8.65
CA LEU A 84 -8.33 -33.84 -8.61
C LEU A 84 -8.89 -33.84 -10.04
N LYS A 85 -9.75 -34.80 -10.35
CA LYS A 85 -10.48 -34.86 -11.63
C LYS A 85 -11.65 -33.88 -11.64
N LEU A 86 -11.32 -32.58 -11.71
CA LEU A 86 -12.29 -31.50 -11.82
C LEU A 86 -12.39 -30.99 -13.26
N PRO A 87 -13.58 -30.55 -13.71
CA PRO A 87 -13.78 -30.06 -15.07
C PRO A 87 -13.00 -28.77 -15.33
N ASP A 88 -12.67 -28.49 -16.60
CA ASP A 88 -11.97 -27.25 -16.98
C ASP A 88 -12.70 -25.98 -16.53
N ALA A 89 -14.04 -26.04 -16.47
CA ALA A 89 -14.87 -24.95 -15.96
C ALA A 89 -14.53 -24.55 -14.51
N TYR A 90 -14.14 -25.51 -13.65
CA TYR A 90 -13.71 -25.24 -12.28
C TYR A 90 -12.40 -24.44 -12.26
N TRP A 91 -11.40 -24.87 -13.03
CA TRP A 91 -10.10 -24.20 -13.10
C TRP A 91 -10.22 -22.80 -13.71
N ALA A 92 -11.07 -22.64 -14.72
CA ALA A 92 -11.38 -21.32 -15.28
C ALA A 92 -12.07 -20.41 -14.25
N GLN A 93 -12.95 -20.95 -13.39
CA GLN A 93 -13.58 -20.17 -12.31
C GLN A 93 -12.57 -19.80 -11.21
N TRP A 94 -11.67 -20.70 -10.85
CA TRP A 94 -10.59 -20.41 -9.91
C TRP A 94 -9.75 -19.23 -10.40
N GLN A 95 -9.33 -19.24 -11.67
CA GLN A 95 -8.59 -18.13 -12.25
C GLN A 95 -9.38 -16.81 -12.17
N ARG A 96 -10.67 -16.82 -12.56
CA ARG A 96 -11.53 -15.63 -12.44
C ARG A 96 -11.64 -15.10 -11.01
N ASN A 97 -11.69 -15.99 -10.01
CA ASN A 97 -11.72 -15.62 -8.60
C ASN A 97 -10.40 -14.94 -8.15
N LEU A 98 -9.26 -15.41 -8.65
CA LEU A 98 -7.96 -14.77 -8.42
C LEU A 98 -7.85 -13.41 -9.14
N ASP A 99 -8.28 -13.33 -10.40
CA ASP A 99 -8.30 -12.09 -11.17
C ASP A 99 -9.15 -11.01 -10.48
N THR A 100 -10.31 -11.42 -9.95
CA THR A 100 -11.20 -10.54 -9.18
C THR A 100 -10.53 -10.04 -7.90
N PHE A 101 -9.90 -10.95 -7.13
CA PHE A 101 -9.19 -10.60 -5.90
C PHE A 101 -8.03 -9.63 -6.16
N ASP A 102 -7.23 -9.88 -7.19
CA ASP A 102 -6.12 -8.99 -7.55
C ASP A 102 -6.61 -7.60 -7.97
N ALA A 103 -7.71 -7.54 -8.71
CA ALA A 103 -8.30 -6.27 -9.12
C ALA A 103 -8.84 -5.48 -7.91
N GLU A 104 -9.50 -6.15 -6.95
CA GLU A 104 -9.96 -5.55 -5.69
C GLU A 104 -8.77 -5.05 -4.85
N ALA A 105 -7.75 -5.89 -4.63
CA ALA A 105 -6.57 -5.54 -3.88
C ALA A 105 -5.79 -4.38 -4.52
N SER A 106 -5.69 -4.36 -5.85
CA SER A 106 -5.02 -3.28 -6.61
C SER A 106 -5.79 -1.96 -6.48
N ARG A 107 -7.13 -1.98 -6.62
CA ARG A 107 -7.97 -0.79 -6.43
C ARG A 107 -7.87 -0.25 -5.01
N HIS A 108 -7.89 -1.13 -4.00
CA HIS A 108 -7.71 -0.73 -2.61
C HIS A 108 -6.37 -0.04 -2.39
N LYS A 109 -5.28 -0.63 -2.88
CA LYS A 109 -3.94 -0.05 -2.77
C LYS A 109 -3.83 1.31 -3.46
N GLU A 110 -4.41 1.47 -4.65
CA GLU A 110 -4.41 2.75 -5.35
C GLU A 110 -5.24 3.80 -4.60
N ALA A 111 -6.37 3.41 -4.00
CA ALA A 111 -7.15 4.33 -3.16
C ALA A 111 -6.35 4.81 -1.93
N GLN A 112 -5.58 3.93 -1.29
CA GLN A 112 -4.71 4.34 -0.17
C GLN A 112 -3.54 5.20 -0.64
N ARG A 113 -2.99 4.94 -1.82
CA ARG A 113 -1.99 5.81 -2.44
C ARG A 113 -2.56 7.19 -2.74
N ALA A 114 -3.78 7.29 -3.27
CA ALA A 114 -4.43 8.57 -3.51
C ALA A 114 -4.64 9.35 -2.20
N ARG A 115 -5.02 8.68 -1.11
CA ARG A 115 -5.13 9.30 0.24
C ARG A 115 -3.78 9.78 0.76
N TYR A 116 -2.72 8.99 0.56
CA TYR A 116 -1.34 9.37 0.88
C TYR A 116 -0.96 10.68 0.16
N ILE A 117 -1.17 10.74 -1.16
CA ILE A 117 -0.87 11.92 -2.00
C ILE A 117 -1.69 13.13 -1.57
N ALA A 118 -2.98 12.96 -1.31
CA ALA A 118 -3.86 14.03 -0.83
C ALA A 118 -3.39 14.59 0.52
N THR A 119 -3.01 13.72 1.46
CA THR A 119 -2.47 14.11 2.77
C THR A 119 -1.16 14.88 2.62
N PHE A 120 -0.25 14.40 1.77
CA PHE A 120 1.02 15.08 1.53
C PHE A 120 0.80 16.45 0.87
N SER A 121 -0.10 16.51 -0.11
CA SER A 121 -0.43 17.74 -0.82
C SER A 121 -1.06 18.77 0.12
N ASP A 122 -1.97 18.38 1.01
CA ASP A 122 -2.52 19.27 2.04
C ASP A 122 -1.44 19.79 2.99
N GLN A 123 -0.51 18.93 3.42
CA GLN A 123 0.64 19.36 4.24
C GLN A 123 1.47 20.42 3.50
N LEU A 124 1.82 20.20 2.24
CA LEU A 124 2.61 21.15 1.44
C LEU A 124 1.86 22.48 1.22
N LYS A 125 0.54 22.44 1.03
CA LYS A 125 -0.29 23.64 0.85
C LYS A 125 -0.35 24.57 2.07
N ARG A 126 -0.01 24.08 3.26
CA ARG A 126 -0.01 24.86 4.51
C ARG A 126 1.33 25.49 4.85
N VAL A 127 2.37 25.13 4.10
CA VAL A 127 3.77 25.52 4.37
C VAL A 127 4.07 26.84 3.68
N ASP A 128 4.87 27.68 4.33
CA ASP A 128 5.30 28.97 3.79
C ASP A 128 6.17 28.79 2.53
N ASP A 129 6.23 29.83 1.70
CA ASP A 129 6.88 29.77 0.39
C ASP A 129 8.38 29.49 0.49
N THR A 130 9.06 29.99 1.53
CA THR A 130 10.51 29.77 1.70
C THR A 130 10.81 28.32 2.00
N THR A 131 10.05 27.72 2.93
CA THR A 131 10.18 26.30 3.27
C THR A 131 9.76 25.42 2.09
N LEU A 132 8.66 25.75 1.41
CA LEU A 132 8.17 24.99 0.25
C LEU A 132 9.17 25.00 -0.90
N GLN A 133 9.77 26.16 -1.21
CA GLN A 133 10.83 26.26 -2.21
C GLN A 133 12.05 25.40 -1.84
N ARG A 134 12.51 25.47 -0.59
CA ARG A 134 13.66 24.69 -0.12
C ARG A 134 13.39 23.19 -0.18
N LEU A 135 12.20 22.73 0.20
CA LEU A 135 11.80 21.33 0.07
C LEU A 135 11.87 20.85 -1.39
N ALA A 136 11.53 21.72 -2.35
CA ALA A 136 11.56 21.37 -3.76
C ALA A 136 12.97 21.30 -4.35
N SER A 137 13.86 22.22 -3.98
CA SER A 137 15.14 22.43 -4.66
C SER A 137 16.41 22.13 -3.85
N ALA A 138 16.35 22.25 -2.52
CA ALA A 138 17.53 22.11 -1.66
C ALA A 138 17.12 21.68 -0.23
N PRO A 139 16.49 20.51 -0.04
CA PRO A 139 15.93 20.08 1.24
C PRO A 139 16.97 20.00 2.36
N ASP A 140 18.23 19.74 2.04
CA ASP A 140 19.34 19.67 2.99
C ASP A 140 19.65 21.02 3.66
N THR A 141 19.25 22.13 3.03
CA THR A 141 19.48 23.51 3.52
C THR A 141 18.44 23.97 4.56
N LEU A 142 17.41 23.18 4.83
CA LEU A 142 16.45 23.44 5.90
C LEU A 142 17.16 23.46 7.27
N ASP A 143 16.67 24.24 8.22
CA ASP A 143 17.16 24.16 9.59
C ASP A 143 16.80 22.80 10.24
N ALA A 144 17.50 22.44 11.32
CA ALA A 144 17.33 21.14 11.95
C ALA A 144 15.90 20.88 12.45
N ALA A 145 15.26 21.88 13.07
CA ALA A 145 13.91 21.74 13.60
C ALA A 145 12.89 21.52 12.47
N THR A 146 13.01 22.27 11.36
CA THR A 146 12.16 22.08 10.19
C THR A 146 12.36 20.71 9.54
N ARG A 147 13.61 20.24 9.39
CA ARG A 147 13.89 18.89 8.87
C ARG A 147 13.28 17.80 9.75
N ASP A 148 13.46 17.88 11.07
CA ASP A 148 12.92 16.90 12.00
C ASP A 148 11.39 16.85 11.96
N ALA A 149 10.74 18.02 11.91
CA ALA A 149 9.28 18.09 11.79
C ALA A 149 8.78 17.47 10.47
N TRP A 150 9.51 17.61 9.37
CA TRP A 150 9.18 16.96 8.09
C TRP A 150 9.44 15.47 8.10
N LYS A 151 10.52 15.03 8.74
CA LYS A 151 10.82 13.61 8.95
C LYS A 151 9.70 12.91 9.72
N GLN A 152 9.19 13.52 10.80
CA GLN A 152 8.09 12.96 11.58
C GLN A 152 6.79 12.85 10.76
N ARG A 153 6.43 13.89 9.99
CA ARG A 153 5.25 13.84 9.10
C ARG A 153 5.41 12.79 8.01
N LEU A 154 6.61 12.60 7.48
CA LEU A 154 6.91 11.54 6.51
C LEU A 154 6.70 10.15 7.13
N ILE A 155 7.30 9.90 8.30
CA ILE A 155 7.16 8.63 9.03
C ILE A 155 5.68 8.32 9.27
N GLU A 156 4.94 9.27 9.82
CA GLU A 156 3.52 9.12 10.11
C GLU A 156 2.71 8.78 8.85
N ARG A 157 2.91 9.54 7.77
CA ARG A 157 2.19 9.34 6.51
C ARG A 157 2.55 7.99 5.86
N TYR A 158 3.83 7.58 5.93
CA TYR A 158 4.28 6.28 5.44
C TYR A 158 3.70 5.13 6.26
N SER A 159 3.73 5.23 7.59
CA SER A 159 3.19 4.21 8.48
C SER A 159 1.71 3.99 8.23
N ARG A 160 0.91 5.06 8.11
CA ARG A 160 -0.52 4.95 7.78
C ARG A 160 -0.72 4.28 6.41
N TYR A 161 0.00 4.72 5.37
CA TYR A 161 -0.10 4.08 4.07
C TYR A 161 0.27 2.59 4.13
N ILE A 162 1.32 2.20 4.85
CA ILE A 162 1.73 0.80 4.97
C ILE A 162 0.62 -0.03 5.61
N ILE A 163 0.06 0.45 6.74
CA ILE A 163 -1.00 -0.23 7.49
C ILE A 163 -2.29 -0.32 6.65
N ASP A 164 -2.73 0.80 6.09
CA ASP A 164 -4.02 0.89 5.41
C ASP A 164 -4.00 0.22 4.03
N SER A 165 -2.83 0.15 3.37
CA SER A 165 -2.67 -0.48 2.06
C SER A 165 -2.55 -2.00 2.10
N GLU A 166 -2.49 -2.61 3.30
CA GLU A 166 -2.65 -4.05 3.43
C GLU A 166 -4.03 -4.47 2.94
N VAL A 167 -4.13 -5.70 2.42
CA VAL A 167 -5.41 -6.22 1.93
C VAL A 167 -6.39 -6.28 3.10
N GLY A 168 -7.44 -5.48 3.01
CA GLY A 168 -8.46 -5.38 4.06
C GLY A 168 -9.21 -6.69 4.27
N ARG A 169 -9.74 -6.85 5.50
CA ARG A 169 -10.51 -8.02 5.92
C ARG A 169 -11.67 -8.32 4.96
N ASP A 170 -12.37 -7.28 4.51
CA ASP A 170 -13.52 -7.42 3.60
C ASP A 170 -13.15 -8.01 2.23
N ILE A 171 -11.98 -7.67 1.69
CA ILE A 171 -11.49 -8.19 0.41
C ILE A 171 -11.11 -9.67 0.55
N LEU A 172 -10.46 -10.02 1.67
CA LEU A 172 -10.15 -11.42 1.99
C LEU A 172 -11.42 -12.24 2.18
N ASP A 173 -12.38 -11.74 2.96
CA ASP A 173 -13.65 -12.42 3.23
C ASP A 173 -14.46 -12.61 1.95
N ALA A 174 -14.52 -11.59 1.08
CA ALA A 174 -15.17 -11.70 -0.23
C ALA A 174 -14.50 -12.77 -1.11
N HIS A 175 -13.17 -12.83 -1.13
CA HIS A 175 -12.44 -13.86 -1.86
C HIS A 175 -12.72 -15.25 -1.31
N LEU A 176 -12.62 -15.46 0.01
CA LEU A 176 -12.91 -16.75 0.65
C LEU A 176 -14.34 -17.23 0.37
N ARG A 177 -15.33 -16.32 0.39
CA ARG A 177 -16.71 -16.65 0.02
C ARG A 177 -16.84 -17.10 -1.43
N ARG A 178 -16.17 -16.42 -2.38
CA ARG A 178 -16.15 -16.84 -3.81
C ARG A 178 -15.53 -18.23 -3.98
N MET A 179 -14.47 -18.52 -3.22
CA MET A 179 -13.82 -19.84 -3.24
C MET A 179 -14.73 -20.92 -2.67
N ALA A 180 -15.38 -20.68 -1.53
CA ALA A 180 -16.33 -21.62 -0.93
C ALA A 180 -17.55 -21.88 -1.83
N LEU A 181 -18.13 -20.83 -2.42
CA LEU A 181 -19.25 -20.96 -3.36
C LEU A 181 -18.87 -21.77 -4.60
N MET A 182 -17.66 -21.57 -5.13
CA MET A 182 -17.13 -22.36 -6.25
C MET A 182 -16.97 -23.84 -5.85
N ASP A 183 -16.34 -24.12 -4.71
CA ASP A 183 -16.15 -25.51 -4.25
C ASP A 183 -17.49 -26.22 -4.05
N ARG A 184 -18.51 -25.52 -3.53
CA ARG A 184 -19.88 -26.03 -3.42
C ARG A 184 -20.49 -26.32 -4.79
N GLN A 185 -20.36 -25.39 -5.75
CA GLN A 185 -20.91 -25.55 -7.11
C GLN A 185 -20.36 -26.80 -7.82
N PHE A 186 -19.10 -27.15 -7.58
CA PHE A 186 -18.42 -28.27 -8.22
C PHE A 186 -18.30 -29.52 -7.34
N GLY A 187 -18.91 -29.54 -6.14
CA GLY A 187 -18.88 -30.70 -5.24
C GLY A 187 -17.48 -31.07 -4.74
N VAL A 188 -16.57 -30.09 -4.63
CA VAL A 188 -15.15 -30.35 -4.31
C VAL A 188 -14.97 -30.91 -2.90
N CYS A 189 -15.85 -30.55 -1.97
CA CYS A 189 -15.74 -30.96 -0.58
C CYS A 189 -15.89 -32.48 -0.32
N ASP A 190 -16.52 -33.18 -1.26
CA ASP A 190 -16.65 -34.65 -1.24
C ASP A 190 -15.38 -35.34 -1.76
N LEU A 191 -14.56 -34.60 -2.52
CA LEU A 191 -13.36 -35.11 -3.18
C LEU A 191 -12.06 -34.71 -2.47
N ASP A 192 -12.06 -33.59 -1.75
CA ASP A 192 -10.85 -33.01 -1.15
C ASP A 192 -11.07 -32.59 0.31
N SER A 193 -10.16 -33.04 1.18
CA SER A 193 -10.16 -32.65 2.58
C SER A 193 -9.84 -31.17 2.83
N HIS A 194 -9.33 -30.48 1.82
CA HIS A 194 -8.90 -29.09 1.87
C HIS A 194 -9.80 -28.16 1.04
N CYS A 195 -11.08 -28.51 0.85
CA CYS A 195 -12.04 -27.62 0.22
C CYS A 195 -12.32 -26.37 1.08
N TRP A 196 -12.72 -25.28 0.43
CA TRP A 196 -12.93 -23.95 1.03
C TRP A 196 -14.26 -23.82 1.79
N ASP A 197 -15.26 -24.65 1.49
CA ASP A 197 -16.60 -24.59 2.07
C ASP A 197 -16.78 -25.52 3.30
N ARG A 198 -15.69 -25.87 4.00
CA ARG A 198 -15.83 -26.66 5.24
C ARG A 198 -16.28 -25.78 6.37
N THR A 199 -17.37 -26.17 7.03
CA THR A 199 -17.63 -25.75 8.40
C THR A 199 -16.45 -26.19 9.28
N PRO A 200 -15.95 -25.33 10.20
CA PRO A 200 -14.99 -25.77 11.21
C PRO A 200 -15.54 -27.02 11.90
N LYS A 201 -14.71 -28.07 12.01
CA LYS A 201 -15.08 -29.22 12.83
C LYS A 201 -15.26 -28.70 14.27
N PRO A 202 -16.38 -29.02 14.95
CA PRO A 202 -16.57 -28.65 16.35
C PRO A 202 -15.48 -29.21 17.25
#